data_AF-A0A4Y7LFB2-F1
#
_entry.id   AF-A0A4Y7LFB2-F1
#
_cell.length_a   1.000
_cell.length_b   1.000
_cell.length_c   1.000
_cell.angle_alpha   90.00
_cell.angle_beta   90.00
_cell.angle_gamma   90.00
#
_symmetry.space_group_name_H-M   'P 1'
#
loop_
_entity.id
_entity.type
_entity.pdbx_description
1 polymer ?
#
loop_
_entity_poly.entity_id
_entity_poly.type
_entity_poly.pdbx_seq_one_letter_code
_entity_poly.pdbx_strand_id
1 'polypeptide(L)'
;MDTQIYGVSKLIFIIYIVISVISVIFCSALPTEKSSNVVVVKSNSTSSPISSNSVLVALLDSHYTELAELVEKALLLQKLEEAVGKHNITIFAPRNEALERDLDPEFKRFLLEPGNLRSLQTLLMFHIIPKRIGSTQWPQSVDSSSVAHKTLSKQHVILSSDDKDSSKKVDLATVIRPDDVIRPDGVIHGIERLLIPRSVQEDFNRRRNLRSISAVIPEGAPEVDPRTHRLKKPVSSPAPAGSPPALPIYDAMAPGPSLAPAPAPGPGGPRHHFNGESQVKDFIQTLLHYGGYNEMADILVNLTSLATEMGKLVSEGYVITVLAPNDEAMAKLTTDQLSEPGAPEQIMYYHIIPEYQTEESMYNAVRRFGKVSYDTLRLPHKVVAQEADGSVKFGNGDESAYLFDPDIYTDGRISVQGIDGVLFPLNEETKQVSETKTDQSSWSKVAVKPRRGKLLEVACGMLGAFCP
;
A
#
# COMPACT_ATOMS: atom_id res chain seq x y z
N MET A 1 55.47 -2.63 -68.97
CA MET A 1 56.05 -3.68 -69.82
C MET A 1 55.59 -5.00 -69.25
N ASP A 2 54.79 -5.68 -70.06
CA ASP A 2 54.20 -6.97 -69.79
C ASP A 2 55.24 -8.01 -69.37
N THR A 3 54.84 -8.95 -68.54
CA THR A 3 54.99 -10.37 -68.92
C THR A 3 53.98 -11.21 -68.18
N GLN A 4 53.22 -11.89 -69.02
CA GLN A 4 52.13 -12.78 -68.76
C GLN A 4 52.69 -14.21 -68.76
N ILE A 5 51.99 -15.11 -68.06
CA ILE A 5 51.66 -16.49 -68.48
C ILE A 5 52.44 -17.70 -67.91
N TYR A 6 51.68 -18.47 -67.10
CA TYR A 6 51.52 -19.94 -66.98
C TYR A 6 52.68 -20.74 -66.37
N GLY A 7 52.46 -21.76 -65.54
CA GLY A 7 51.24 -22.39 -65.03
C GLY A 7 51.62 -23.65 -64.24
N VAL A 8 50.90 -23.95 -63.16
CA VAL A 8 50.78 -25.31 -62.63
C VAL A 8 49.32 -25.51 -62.27
N SER A 9 48.66 -26.13 -63.23
CA SER A 9 47.25 -26.53 -63.25
C SER A 9 47.16 -28.02 -62.91
N LYS A 10 45.99 -28.42 -62.40
CA LYS A 10 45.42 -29.79 -62.39
C LYS A 10 45.77 -30.77 -61.26
N LEU A 11 46.84 -30.63 -60.47
CA LEU A 11 47.11 -31.59 -59.36
C LEU A 11 46.30 -31.31 -58.08
N ILE A 12 46.02 -30.03 -57.78
CA ILE A 12 45.33 -29.61 -56.55
C ILE A 12 43.80 -29.82 -56.65
N PHE A 13 43.25 -29.83 -57.86
CA PHE A 13 41.81 -29.98 -58.10
C PHE A 13 41.33 -31.44 -57.97
N ILE A 14 42.21 -32.42 -58.23
CA ILE A 14 41.90 -33.86 -58.11
C ILE A 14 41.85 -34.30 -56.64
N ILE A 15 42.67 -33.70 -55.77
CA ILE A 15 42.69 -33.99 -54.33
C ILE A 15 41.41 -33.49 -53.63
N TYR A 16 40.82 -32.39 -54.13
CA TYR A 16 39.61 -31.79 -53.55
C TYR A 16 38.33 -32.61 -53.81
N ILE A 17 38.28 -33.37 -54.91
CA ILE A 17 37.10 -34.18 -55.26
C ILE A 17 37.08 -35.53 -54.53
N VAL A 18 38.24 -36.12 -54.22
CA VAL A 18 38.34 -37.42 -53.54
C VAL A 18 37.99 -37.34 -52.04
N ILE A 19 38.27 -36.21 -51.38
CA ILE A 19 37.95 -36.03 -49.95
C ILE A 19 36.44 -35.76 -49.74
N SER A 20 35.75 -35.19 -50.74
CA SER A 20 34.32 -34.85 -50.65
C SER A 20 33.38 -36.06 -50.68
N VAL A 21 33.82 -37.26 -51.09
CA VAL A 21 32.95 -38.44 -51.25
C VAL A 21 32.98 -39.38 -50.04
N ILE A 22 33.96 -39.25 -49.13
CA ILE A 22 34.14 -40.23 -48.03
C ILE A 22 33.33 -39.91 -46.76
N SER A 23 32.77 -38.70 -46.60
CA SER A 23 32.15 -38.33 -45.31
C SER A 23 30.63 -38.48 -45.21
N VAL A 24 29.93 -39.00 -46.24
CA VAL A 24 28.44 -39.02 -46.29
C VAL A 24 27.82 -40.41 -46.00
N ILE A 25 28.58 -41.46 -45.71
CA ILE A 25 27.99 -42.77 -45.38
C ILE A 25 28.68 -43.36 -44.14
N PHE A 26 28.14 -43.09 -42.96
CA PHE A 26 27.69 -44.11 -41.99
C PHE A 26 27.12 -43.41 -40.75
N CYS A 27 25.81 -43.51 -40.60
CA CYS A 27 25.05 -43.23 -39.40
C CYS A 27 25.13 -44.46 -38.47
N SER A 28 25.40 -44.29 -37.17
CA SER A 28 24.68 -44.95 -36.05
C SER A 28 25.31 -44.68 -34.66
N ALA A 29 24.42 -44.31 -33.73
CA ALA A 29 24.44 -44.49 -32.26
C ALA A 29 25.12 -43.45 -31.32
N LEU A 30 24.25 -42.80 -30.54
CA LEU A 30 24.42 -42.07 -29.24
C LEU A 30 24.91 -42.98 -28.09
N PRO A 31 25.11 -42.48 -26.83
CA PRO A 31 25.15 -41.10 -26.31
C PRO A 31 26.36 -40.82 -25.39
N THR A 32 26.69 -39.54 -25.10
CA THR A 32 26.82 -38.95 -23.72
C THR A 32 27.52 -37.57 -23.69
N GLU A 33 26.82 -36.63 -23.04
CA GLU A 33 27.30 -35.63 -22.06
C GLU A 33 28.52 -34.75 -22.35
N LYS A 34 28.24 -33.50 -22.78
CA LYS A 34 28.59 -32.20 -22.14
C LYS A 34 28.78 -31.13 -23.21
N SER A 35 27.90 -30.12 -23.18
CA SER A 35 28.12 -28.87 -23.92
C SER A 35 28.04 -27.69 -22.96
N SER A 36 29.14 -26.94 -22.92
CA SER A 36 29.22 -25.60 -22.38
C SER A 36 29.37 -24.61 -23.54
N ASN A 37 28.41 -23.68 -23.60
CA ASN A 37 28.49 -22.27 -24.00
C ASN A 37 29.18 -21.89 -25.32
N VAL A 38 28.39 -21.34 -26.26
CA VAL A 38 28.69 -20.03 -26.88
C VAL A 38 27.39 -19.23 -27.08
N VAL A 39 27.50 -17.97 -26.71
CA VAL A 39 26.54 -16.86 -26.69
C VAL A 39 25.96 -16.55 -28.08
N VAL A 40 24.63 -16.45 -28.16
CA VAL A 40 23.92 -15.70 -29.20
C VAL A 40 23.07 -14.63 -28.51
N VAL A 41 23.44 -13.38 -28.71
CA VAL A 41 22.68 -12.21 -28.25
C VAL A 41 21.44 -12.09 -29.13
N LYS A 42 20.27 -12.39 -28.56
CA LYS A 42 18.97 -11.94 -29.07
C LYS A 42 18.12 -11.52 -27.88
N SER A 43 17.75 -10.24 -27.88
CA SER A 43 16.92 -9.59 -26.88
C SER A 43 15.55 -10.27 -26.76
N ASN A 44 15.32 -10.90 -25.61
CA ASN A 44 13.99 -11.10 -25.03
C ASN A 44 14.17 -11.38 -23.53
N SER A 45 13.28 -10.81 -22.73
CA SER A 45 13.19 -10.92 -21.27
C SER A 45 13.29 -12.37 -20.79
N THR A 46 14.36 -12.70 -20.07
CA THR A 46 14.51 -13.98 -19.38
C THR A 46 14.70 -13.74 -17.89
N SER A 47 13.63 -13.95 -17.13
CA SER A 47 13.72 -14.32 -15.71
C SER A 47 14.58 -15.59 -15.61
N SER A 48 15.72 -15.50 -14.94
CA SER A 48 16.54 -16.65 -14.57
C SER A 48 15.67 -17.68 -13.83
N PRO A 49 15.80 -18.99 -14.11
CA PRO A 49 15.03 -20.00 -13.40
C PRO A 49 15.41 -19.98 -11.92
N ILE A 50 14.40 -19.94 -11.05
CA ILE A 50 14.57 -20.09 -9.60
C ILE A 50 15.21 -21.45 -9.34
N SER A 51 16.52 -21.45 -9.05
CA SER A 51 17.21 -22.65 -8.61
C SER A 51 16.65 -23.04 -7.25
N SER A 52 16.17 -24.27 -7.09
CA SER A 52 15.73 -24.82 -5.79
C SER A 52 16.83 -24.77 -4.71
N ASN A 53 18.08 -24.49 -5.11
CA ASN A 53 19.22 -24.30 -4.21
C ASN A 53 19.46 -22.83 -3.83
N SER A 54 18.55 -21.92 -4.17
CA SER A 54 18.67 -20.50 -3.85
C SER A 54 18.52 -20.24 -2.35
N VAL A 55 19.31 -19.27 -1.84
CA VAL A 55 19.22 -18.81 -0.45
C VAL A 55 17.89 -18.13 -0.14
N LEU A 56 17.24 -17.51 -1.14
CA LEU A 56 15.94 -16.84 -0.94
C LEU A 56 14.81 -17.85 -0.78
N VAL A 57 14.80 -18.92 -1.59
CA VAL A 57 13.87 -20.04 -1.42
C VAL A 57 14.06 -20.67 -0.04
N ALA A 58 15.33 -20.87 0.35
CA ALA A 58 15.64 -21.41 1.67
C ALA A 58 15.22 -20.48 2.82
N LEU A 59 15.15 -19.16 2.61
CA LEU A 59 14.61 -18.22 3.60
C LEU A 59 13.09 -18.36 3.72
N LEU A 60 12.38 -18.42 2.60
CA LEU A 60 10.91 -18.56 2.57
C LEU A 60 10.44 -19.89 3.19
N ASP A 61 11.21 -20.97 3.01
CA ASP A 61 10.90 -22.29 3.57
C ASP A 61 11.38 -22.49 5.03
N SER A 62 12.11 -21.52 5.59
CA SER A 62 12.73 -21.66 6.92
C SER A 62 11.80 -21.27 8.07
N HIS A 63 12.27 -21.46 9.31
CA HIS A 63 11.59 -21.00 10.53
C HIS A 63 11.53 -19.47 10.69
N TYR A 64 12.06 -18.68 9.76
CA TYR A 64 12.02 -17.22 9.76
C TYR A 64 10.77 -16.66 9.06
N THR A 65 9.60 -17.19 9.42
CA THR A 65 8.31 -16.91 8.77
C THR A 65 7.95 -15.42 8.82
N GLU A 66 8.16 -14.75 9.95
CA GLU A 66 7.85 -13.33 10.12
C GLU A 66 8.69 -12.44 9.17
N LEU A 67 9.97 -12.79 8.98
CA LEU A 67 10.83 -12.06 8.04
C LEU A 67 10.40 -12.31 6.60
N ALA A 68 10.06 -13.56 6.25
CA ALA A 68 9.56 -13.93 4.93
C ALA A 68 8.31 -13.12 4.57
N GLU A 69 7.34 -13.04 5.49
CA GLU A 69 6.14 -12.22 5.31
C GLU A 69 6.46 -10.74 5.07
N LEU A 70 7.42 -10.16 5.82
CA LEU A 70 7.81 -8.77 5.59
C LEU A 70 8.46 -8.56 4.21
N VAL A 71 9.24 -9.53 3.73
CA VAL A 71 9.86 -9.46 2.40
C VAL A 71 8.80 -9.49 1.29
N GLU A 72 7.76 -10.30 1.45
CA GLU A 72 6.60 -10.32 0.54
C GLU A 72 5.84 -8.99 0.57
N LYS A 73 5.49 -8.50 1.77
CA LYS A 73 4.78 -7.22 1.97
C LYS A 73 5.57 -6.02 1.44
N ALA A 74 6.91 -6.08 1.48
CA ALA A 74 7.78 -5.02 0.99
C ALA A 74 8.00 -5.05 -0.54
N LEU A 75 7.44 -6.04 -1.26
CA LEU A 75 7.62 -6.25 -2.70
C LEU A 75 9.11 -6.30 -3.10
N LEU A 76 9.94 -6.92 -2.25
CA LEU A 76 11.40 -6.95 -2.44
C LEU A 76 11.92 -8.17 -3.18
N LEU A 77 11.09 -9.19 -3.42
CA LEU A 77 11.51 -10.47 -3.99
C LEU A 77 12.30 -10.30 -5.30
N GLN A 78 11.76 -9.57 -6.28
CA GLN A 78 12.43 -9.32 -7.55
C GLN A 78 13.79 -8.66 -7.39
N LYS A 79 13.90 -7.68 -6.49
CA LYS A 79 15.14 -6.95 -6.24
C LYS A 79 16.19 -7.82 -5.56
N LEU A 80 15.77 -8.71 -4.67
CA LEU A 80 16.65 -9.66 -4.00
C LEU A 80 17.13 -10.73 -4.97
N GLU A 81 16.28 -11.23 -5.87
CA GLU A 81 16.66 -12.17 -6.92
C GLU A 81 17.75 -11.58 -7.83
N GLU A 82 17.58 -10.34 -8.27
CA GLU A 82 18.62 -9.64 -9.05
C GLU A 82 19.92 -9.48 -8.27
N ALA A 83 19.84 -9.29 -6.96
CA ALA A 83 20.99 -9.13 -6.09
C ALA A 83 21.75 -10.46 -5.96
N VAL A 84 21.03 -11.56 -5.69
CA VAL A 84 21.59 -12.92 -5.61
C VAL A 84 22.23 -13.33 -6.94
N GLY A 85 21.64 -12.94 -8.08
CA GLY A 85 22.22 -13.21 -9.40
C GLY A 85 23.54 -12.48 -9.68
N LYS A 86 23.82 -11.37 -8.98
CA LYS A 86 25.03 -10.55 -9.18
C LYS A 86 26.13 -10.85 -8.17
N HIS A 87 25.77 -11.22 -6.94
CA HIS A 87 26.72 -11.40 -5.84
C HIS A 87 26.20 -12.43 -4.84
N ASN A 88 27.12 -13.13 -4.19
CA ASN A 88 26.76 -14.01 -3.08
C ASN A 88 26.38 -13.16 -1.87
N ILE A 89 25.23 -13.43 -1.24
CA ILE A 89 24.69 -12.59 -0.16
C ILE A 89 24.83 -13.22 1.22
N THR A 90 24.80 -12.36 2.24
CA THR A 90 24.63 -12.75 3.64
C THR A 90 23.36 -12.10 4.17
N ILE A 91 22.45 -12.90 4.71
CA ILE A 91 21.18 -12.45 5.27
C ILE A 91 21.23 -12.60 6.79
N PHE A 92 20.93 -11.54 7.52
CA PHE A 92 20.73 -11.59 8.97
C PHE A 92 19.25 -11.69 9.27
N ALA A 93 18.81 -12.89 9.69
CA ALA A 93 17.41 -13.17 9.94
C ALA A 93 17.08 -13.07 11.44
N PRO A 94 16.28 -12.09 11.87
CA PRO A 94 15.84 -12.01 13.27
C PRO A 94 14.92 -13.18 13.60
N ARG A 95 14.95 -13.64 14.86
CA ARG A 95 13.98 -14.62 15.35
C ARG A 95 12.56 -14.04 15.35
N ASN A 96 11.55 -14.88 15.18
CA ASN A 96 10.15 -14.45 15.11
C ASN A 96 9.70 -13.70 16.37
N GLU A 97 10.18 -14.14 17.54
CA GLU A 97 9.87 -13.47 18.82
C GLU A 97 10.35 -12.02 18.85
N ALA A 98 11.46 -11.71 18.16
CA ALA A 98 11.98 -10.35 18.10
C ALA A 98 11.10 -9.39 17.28
N LEU A 99 10.33 -9.91 16.33
CA LEU A 99 9.40 -9.15 15.49
C LEU A 99 8.00 -9.04 16.09
N GLU A 100 7.61 -10.03 16.90
CA GLU A 100 6.32 -10.07 17.57
C GLU A 100 6.32 -9.35 18.93
N ARG A 101 7.34 -9.60 19.76
CA ARG A 101 7.35 -9.22 21.17
C ARG A 101 8.31 -8.09 21.49
N ASP A 102 9.50 -8.12 20.89
CA ASP A 102 10.56 -7.17 21.26
C ASP A 102 10.47 -5.83 20.50
N LEU A 103 9.66 -5.78 19.44
CA LEU A 103 9.47 -4.59 18.63
C LEU A 103 8.36 -3.69 19.21
N ASP A 104 8.61 -2.39 19.33
CA ASP A 104 7.61 -1.41 19.75
C ASP A 104 6.35 -1.53 18.85
N PRO A 105 5.15 -1.77 19.41
CA PRO A 105 3.91 -1.88 18.65
C PRO A 105 3.64 -0.66 17.76
N GLU A 106 4.00 0.54 18.21
CA GLU A 106 3.85 1.75 17.41
C GLU A 106 4.80 1.77 16.22
N PHE A 107 6.03 1.30 16.40
CA PHE A 107 7.02 1.17 15.34
C PHE A 107 6.64 0.08 14.35
N LYS A 108 6.13 -1.06 14.82
CA LYS A 108 5.60 -2.15 13.97
C LYS A 108 4.45 -1.65 13.09
N ARG A 109 3.49 -0.92 13.69
CA ARG A 109 2.39 -0.29 12.93
C ARG A 109 2.92 0.70 11.90
N PHE A 110 3.88 1.55 12.28
CA PHE A 110 4.51 2.50 11.36
C PHE A 110 5.14 1.79 10.14
N LEU A 111 5.84 0.68 10.34
CA LEU A 111 6.47 -0.07 9.24
C LEU A 111 5.46 -0.75 8.30
N LEU A 112 4.33 -1.22 8.84
CA LEU A 112 3.30 -1.94 8.07
C LEU A 112 2.28 -1.00 7.40
N GLU A 113 2.31 0.30 7.73
CA GLU A 113 1.48 1.28 7.04
C GLU A 113 1.90 1.40 5.55
N PRO A 114 0.94 1.39 4.61
CA PRO A 114 1.24 1.44 3.18
C PRO A 114 2.05 2.70 2.78
N GLY A 115 1.85 3.81 3.50
CA GLY A 115 2.60 5.05 3.30
C GLY A 115 4.09 4.98 3.66
N ASN A 116 4.56 3.92 4.32
CA ASN A 116 5.96 3.77 4.79
C ASN A 116 6.69 2.57 4.17
N LEU A 117 6.21 2.06 3.04
CA LEU A 117 6.82 0.92 2.35
C LEU A 117 8.31 1.15 2.04
N ARG A 118 8.73 2.37 1.74
CA ARG A 118 10.16 2.71 1.55
C ARG A 118 11.00 2.50 2.80
N SER A 119 10.46 2.81 3.98
CA SER A 119 11.15 2.62 5.25
C SER A 119 11.25 1.12 5.58
N LEU A 120 10.19 0.34 5.31
CA LEU A 120 10.20 -1.12 5.41
C LEU A 120 11.24 -1.75 4.44
N GLN A 121 11.25 -1.32 3.18
CA GLN A 121 12.23 -1.79 2.20
C GLN A 121 13.67 -1.48 2.64
N THR A 122 13.91 -0.26 3.12
CA THR A 122 15.23 0.17 3.60
C THR A 122 15.69 -0.67 4.79
N LEU A 123 14.78 -0.96 5.72
CA LEU A 123 15.03 -1.82 6.88
C LEU A 123 15.39 -3.25 6.45
N LEU A 124 14.61 -3.86 5.57
CA LEU A 124 14.89 -5.23 5.12
C LEU A 124 16.20 -5.32 4.32
N MET A 125 16.48 -4.33 3.46
CA MET A 125 17.74 -4.26 2.73
C MET A 125 18.95 -3.98 3.65
N PHE A 126 18.73 -3.45 4.85
CA PHE A 126 19.79 -3.28 5.86
C PHE A 126 20.22 -4.62 6.49
N HIS A 127 19.36 -5.64 6.47
CA HIS A 127 19.68 -6.98 6.96
C HIS A 127 20.51 -7.81 5.98
N ILE A 128 20.81 -7.28 4.79
CA ILE A 128 21.44 -8.03 3.71
C ILE A 128 22.74 -7.37 3.30
N ILE A 129 23.82 -8.13 3.33
CA ILE A 129 25.13 -7.73 2.83
C ILE A 129 25.35 -8.38 1.45
N PRO A 130 25.72 -7.61 0.41
CA PRO A 130 26.07 -8.10 -0.93
C PRO A 130 27.47 -8.74 -0.97
N LYS A 131 27.79 -9.55 0.04
CA LYS A 131 29.02 -10.32 0.17
C LYS A 131 28.72 -11.52 1.06
N ARG A 132 29.21 -12.70 0.69
CA ARG A 132 29.13 -13.90 1.53
C ARG A 132 30.15 -13.82 2.65
N ILE A 133 29.68 -13.89 3.90
CA ILE A 133 30.48 -13.84 5.11
C ILE A 133 30.03 -15.01 5.97
N GLY A 134 30.80 -16.10 5.99
CA GLY A 134 30.50 -17.24 6.86
C GLY A 134 30.98 -16.99 8.30
N SER A 135 30.58 -17.86 9.23
CA SER A 135 31.00 -17.75 10.64
C SER A 135 32.52 -17.82 10.84
N THR A 136 33.26 -18.46 9.94
CA THR A 136 34.73 -18.55 9.97
C THR A 136 35.42 -17.29 9.47
N GLN A 137 34.72 -16.46 8.70
CA GLN A 137 35.21 -15.21 8.13
C GLN A 137 34.84 -14.00 9.00
N TRP A 138 34.30 -14.25 10.20
CA TRP A 138 33.94 -13.21 11.15
C TRP A 138 35.20 -12.51 11.68
N PRO A 139 35.19 -11.19 11.89
CA PRO A 139 36.32 -10.49 12.47
C PRO A 139 36.70 -11.09 13.82
N GLN A 140 37.95 -11.54 13.91
CA GLN A 140 38.54 -12.01 15.16
C GLN A 140 39.17 -10.83 15.88
N SER A 141 39.14 -10.86 17.21
CA SER A 141 39.59 -9.77 18.07
C SER A 141 41.06 -9.38 17.92
N VAL A 142 41.87 -10.28 17.36
CA VAL A 142 43.31 -10.11 17.20
C VAL A 142 43.66 -9.10 16.09
N ASP A 143 42.86 -9.03 15.01
CA ASP A 143 43.24 -8.28 13.80
C ASP A 143 42.40 -7.02 13.55
N SER A 144 41.17 -6.94 14.08
CA SER A 144 40.32 -5.75 14.14
C SER A 144 39.04 -6.10 14.91
N SER A 145 38.79 -5.46 16.05
CA SER A 145 37.63 -5.76 16.91
C SER A 145 36.27 -5.53 16.23
N SER A 146 36.25 -4.76 15.14
CA SER A 146 35.05 -4.48 14.37
C SER A 146 35.36 -4.17 12.91
N VAL A 147 34.53 -4.66 11.99
CA VAL A 147 34.64 -4.40 10.54
C VAL A 147 33.31 -3.89 10.01
N ALA A 148 33.34 -2.75 9.33
CA ALA A 148 32.16 -2.17 8.70
C ALA A 148 31.93 -2.78 7.31
N HIS A 149 30.71 -3.24 7.07
CA HIS A 149 30.25 -3.79 5.79
C HIS A 149 29.11 -2.97 5.23
N LYS A 150 29.15 -2.69 3.93
CA LYS A 150 28.06 -2.00 3.24
C LYS A 150 26.91 -2.97 2.97
N THR A 151 25.70 -2.59 3.32
CA THR A 151 24.46 -3.37 3.09
C THR A 151 23.83 -3.01 1.74
N LEU A 152 22.77 -3.75 1.36
CA LEU A 152 21.97 -3.42 0.18
C LEU A 152 21.24 -2.07 0.31
N SER A 153 20.96 -1.61 1.54
CA SER A 153 20.40 -0.26 1.78
C SER A 153 21.43 0.88 1.60
N LYS A 154 22.67 0.55 1.19
CA LYS A 154 23.83 1.45 1.06
C LYS A 154 24.36 2.03 2.38
N GLN A 155 23.81 1.60 3.51
CA GLN A 155 24.31 1.93 4.85
C GLN A 155 25.34 0.89 5.31
N HIS A 156 25.98 1.14 6.45
CA HIS A 156 27.01 0.27 6.98
C HIS A 156 26.50 -0.48 8.21
N VAL A 157 26.77 -1.78 8.27
CA VAL A 157 26.58 -2.64 9.43
C VAL A 157 27.96 -3.02 9.96
N ILE A 158 28.13 -3.01 11.27
CA ILE A 158 29.39 -3.34 11.92
C ILE A 158 29.33 -4.79 12.38
N LEU A 159 30.27 -5.62 11.94
CA LEU A 159 30.44 -6.97 12.47
C LEU A 159 31.55 -6.94 13.51
N SER A 160 31.31 -7.52 14.69
CA SER A 160 32.29 -7.61 15.77
C SER A 160 32.20 -8.97 16.46
N SER A 161 33.25 -9.32 17.19
CA SER A 161 33.28 -10.50 18.05
C SER A 161 33.57 -10.06 19.47
N ASP A 162 32.82 -10.58 20.44
CA ASP A 162 33.10 -10.35 21.85
C ASP A 162 34.21 -11.29 22.32
N ASP A 163 35.22 -10.74 23.00
CA ASP A 163 36.39 -11.47 23.49
C ASP A 163 36.06 -12.41 24.64
N LYS A 164 35.01 -12.11 25.42
CA LYS A 164 34.71 -12.85 26.66
C LYS A 164 33.94 -14.14 26.40
N ASP A 165 32.97 -14.11 25.49
CA ASP A 165 32.04 -15.21 25.25
C ASP A 165 32.17 -15.84 23.85
N SER A 166 33.13 -15.38 23.02
CA SER A 166 33.24 -15.74 21.59
C SER A 166 31.95 -15.49 20.79
N SER A 167 31.08 -14.62 21.31
CA SER A 167 29.79 -14.32 20.73
C SER A 167 29.95 -13.34 19.57
N LYS A 168 29.39 -13.70 18.42
CA LYS A 168 29.39 -12.86 17.22
C LYS A 168 28.30 -11.81 17.34
N LYS A 169 28.62 -10.56 17.01
CA LYS A 169 27.67 -9.43 17.05
C LYS A 169 27.57 -8.74 15.71
N VAL A 170 26.36 -8.33 15.37
CA VAL A 170 25.98 -7.54 14.20
C VAL A 170 25.39 -6.24 14.72
N ASP A 171 26.21 -5.19 14.69
CA ASP A 171 25.94 -3.91 15.31
C ASP A 171 25.54 -4.08 16.79
N LEU A 172 24.27 -3.84 17.13
CA LEU A 172 23.75 -4.08 18.46
C LEU A 172 23.33 -5.53 18.68
N ALA A 173 22.91 -6.26 17.65
CA ALA A 173 22.32 -7.60 17.75
C ALA A 173 23.38 -8.70 17.97
N THR A 174 23.06 -9.69 18.80
CA THR A 174 23.89 -10.90 18.93
C THR A 174 23.46 -11.95 17.89
N VAL A 175 24.42 -12.68 17.32
CA VAL A 175 24.16 -13.80 16.42
C VAL A 175 23.94 -15.06 17.27
N ILE A 176 22.74 -15.63 17.17
CA ILE A 176 22.35 -16.82 17.95
C ILE A 176 22.62 -18.09 17.15
N ARG A 177 22.29 -18.08 15.85
CA ARG A 177 22.49 -19.21 14.95
C ARG A 177 23.43 -18.82 13.82
N PRO A 178 24.75 -18.95 14.00
CA PRO A 178 25.70 -18.72 12.92
C PRO A 178 25.57 -19.81 11.86
N ASP A 179 25.60 -19.43 10.57
CA ASP A 179 25.51 -20.35 9.42
C ASP A 179 24.28 -21.28 9.46
N ASP A 180 23.13 -20.78 9.92
CA ASP A 180 21.89 -21.55 10.09
C ASP A 180 21.43 -22.20 8.78
N VAL A 181 21.53 -21.44 7.68
CA VAL A 181 21.24 -21.93 6.33
C VAL A 181 22.39 -21.56 5.41
N ILE A 182 23.00 -22.57 4.79
CA ILE A 182 24.11 -22.40 3.85
C ILE A 182 23.66 -22.86 2.47
N ARG A 183 23.75 -21.95 1.49
CA ARG A 183 23.50 -22.22 0.08
C ARG A 183 24.70 -21.75 -0.76
N PRO A 184 24.83 -22.21 -2.03
CA PRO A 184 25.88 -21.73 -2.91
C PRO A 184 25.81 -20.20 -3.11
N ASP A 185 24.60 -19.67 -3.21
CA ASP A 185 24.36 -18.26 -3.55
C ASP A 185 24.36 -17.33 -2.31
N GLY A 186 24.38 -17.89 -1.11
CA GLY A 186 24.40 -17.09 0.12
C GLY A 186 24.32 -17.87 1.42
N VAL A 187 24.37 -17.14 2.53
CA VAL A 187 24.30 -17.68 3.89
C VAL A 187 23.32 -16.88 4.74
N ILE A 188 22.60 -17.55 5.63
CA ILE A 188 21.68 -16.94 6.59
C ILE A 188 22.22 -17.13 7.99
N HIS A 189 22.30 -16.05 8.77
CA HIS A 189 22.60 -16.09 10.19
C HIS A 189 21.39 -15.64 10.99
N GLY A 190 21.03 -16.42 12.01
CA GLY A 190 20.01 -16.05 12.97
C GLY A 190 20.50 -15.02 13.97
N ILE A 191 19.82 -13.89 14.05
CA ILE A 191 20.13 -12.82 15.01
C ILE A 191 19.06 -12.70 16.10
N GLU A 192 19.47 -12.21 17.26
CA GLU A 192 18.62 -12.05 18.44
C GLU A 192 17.49 -11.06 18.25
N ARG A 193 17.78 -9.93 17.57
CA ARG A 193 16.89 -8.77 17.47
C ARG A 193 16.97 -8.11 16.09
N LEU A 194 15.96 -7.34 15.73
CA LEU A 194 15.89 -6.60 14.47
C LEU A 194 16.97 -5.51 14.36
N LEU A 195 17.61 -5.38 13.20
CA LEU A 195 18.54 -4.30 12.91
C LEU A 195 17.78 -3.08 12.39
N ILE A 196 17.80 -1.99 13.15
CA ILE A 196 17.08 -0.76 12.80
C ILE A 196 18.08 0.29 12.29
N PRO A 197 18.05 0.64 11.00
CA PRO A 197 18.92 1.69 10.47
C PRO A 197 18.47 3.07 10.97
N ARG A 198 19.44 3.97 11.19
CA ARG A 198 19.19 5.34 11.69
C ARG A 198 18.17 6.11 10.85
N SER A 199 18.21 5.96 9.53
CA SER A 199 17.25 6.63 8.63
C SER A 199 15.80 6.24 8.91
N VAL A 200 15.54 4.97 9.20
CA VAL A 200 14.18 4.48 9.50
C VAL A 200 13.76 4.92 10.90
N GLN A 201 14.70 4.95 11.85
CA GLN A 201 14.45 5.50 13.18
C GLN A 201 14.11 7.00 13.12
N GLU A 202 14.82 7.77 12.28
CA GLU A 202 14.55 9.19 12.05
C GLU A 202 13.17 9.41 11.39
N ASP A 203 12.79 8.56 10.43
CA ASP A 203 11.46 8.59 9.82
C ASP A 203 10.34 8.37 10.85
N PHE A 204 10.52 7.39 11.74
CA PHE A 204 9.59 7.13 12.83
C PHE A 204 9.51 8.29 13.82
N ASN A 205 10.66 8.82 14.25
CA ASN A 205 10.72 9.95 15.18
C ASN A 205 10.09 11.21 14.58
N ARG A 206 10.27 11.45 13.27
CA ARG A 206 9.64 12.56 12.55
C ARG A 206 8.12 12.44 12.57
N ARG A 207 7.57 11.25 12.32
CA ARG A 207 6.11 11.00 12.42
C ARG A 207 5.60 11.23 13.84
N ARG A 208 6.32 10.76 14.87
CA ARG A 208 5.94 10.94 16.27
C ARG A 208 5.94 12.41 16.67
N ASN A 209 6.97 13.15 16.29
CA ASN A 209 7.08 14.59 16.57
C ASN A 209 5.98 15.38 15.85
N LEU A 210 5.66 15.04 14.60
CA LEU A 210 4.54 15.66 13.89
C LEU A 210 3.20 15.43 14.59
N ARG A 211 2.95 14.22 15.14
CA ARG A 211 1.77 13.96 15.97
C ARG A 211 1.75 14.78 17.25
N SER A 212 2.88 14.98 17.92
CA SER A 212 2.94 15.83 19.12
C SER A 212 2.75 17.32 18.81
N ILE A 213 3.22 17.78 17.64
CA ILE A 213 3.05 19.17 17.20
C ILE A 213 1.60 19.42 16.76
N SER A 214 0.96 18.46 16.08
CA SER A 214 -0.46 18.55 15.69
C SER A 214 -1.42 18.41 16.88
N ALA A 215 -0.96 17.91 18.02
CA ALA A 215 -1.75 17.81 19.25
C ALA A 215 -1.76 19.12 20.06
N VAL A 216 -0.98 20.13 19.67
CA VAL A 216 -1.07 21.48 20.23
C VAL A 216 -2.22 22.19 19.53
N ILE A 217 -3.28 22.49 20.27
CA ILE A 217 -4.40 23.33 19.79
C ILE A 217 -3.80 24.65 19.27
N PRO A 218 -4.04 25.03 18.01
CA PRO A 218 -3.53 26.30 17.50
C PRO A 218 -4.12 27.44 18.33
N GLU A 219 -3.27 28.17 19.06
CA GLU A 219 -3.66 29.42 19.68
C GLU A 219 -4.01 30.43 18.58
N GLY A 220 -5.16 31.12 18.73
CA GLY A 220 -5.57 32.15 17.79
C GLY A 220 -4.49 33.24 17.66
N ALA A 221 -4.37 33.83 16.47
CA ALA A 221 -3.45 34.94 16.24
C ALA A 221 -3.69 36.03 17.31
N PRO A 222 -2.63 36.59 17.93
CA PRO A 222 -2.81 37.51 19.03
C PRO A 222 -3.57 38.75 18.53
N GLU A 223 -4.74 39.00 19.13
CA GLU A 223 -5.67 40.03 18.69
C GLU A 223 -5.04 41.42 18.95
N VAL A 224 -4.80 42.19 17.89
CA VAL A 224 -4.30 43.56 17.99
C VAL A 224 -5.51 44.49 18.11
N ASP A 225 -5.57 45.28 19.17
CA ASP A 225 -6.63 46.26 19.36
C ASP A 225 -6.54 47.34 18.27
N PRO A 226 -7.55 47.48 17.38
CA PRO A 226 -7.50 48.38 16.23
C PRO A 226 -7.45 49.86 16.61
N ARG A 227 -7.77 50.22 17.86
CA ARG A 227 -7.66 51.60 18.34
C ARG A 227 -6.28 51.95 18.90
N THR A 228 -5.52 50.97 19.35
CA THR A 228 -4.27 51.23 20.08
C THR A 228 -3.04 50.57 19.44
N HIS A 229 -3.21 49.78 18.37
CA HIS A 229 -2.16 48.99 17.71
C HIS A 229 -1.33 48.15 18.69
N ARG A 230 -1.93 47.76 19.81
CA ARG A 230 -1.29 46.94 20.85
C ARG A 230 -1.95 45.56 20.89
N LEU A 231 -1.14 44.55 21.18
CA LEU A 231 -1.62 43.19 21.43
C LEU A 231 -2.54 43.21 22.66
N LYS A 232 -3.79 42.76 22.51
CA LYS A 232 -4.69 42.54 23.64
C LYS A 232 -4.07 41.48 24.53
N LYS A 233 -3.62 41.88 25.73
CA LYS A 233 -3.29 40.91 26.77
C LYS A 233 -4.58 40.18 27.19
N PRO A 234 -4.55 38.86 27.41
CA PRO A 234 -5.66 38.16 28.03
C PRO A 234 -5.95 38.83 29.39
N VAL A 235 -7.23 39.16 29.61
CA VAL A 235 -7.69 40.03 30.70
C VAL A 235 -7.36 39.39 32.05
N SER A 236 -6.22 39.75 32.64
CA SER A 236 -5.95 39.55 34.05
C SER A 236 -6.40 40.80 34.81
N SER A 237 -7.54 40.66 35.50
CA SER A 237 -8.18 41.59 36.47
C SER A 237 -8.83 42.89 35.92
N PRO A 238 -10.08 43.22 36.33
CA PRO A 238 -10.68 44.52 36.07
C PRO A 238 -9.92 45.64 36.78
N ALA A 239 -9.76 46.79 36.12
CA ALA A 239 -9.21 47.97 36.75
C ALA A 239 -10.05 48.40 37.98
N PRO A 240 -9.44 48.83 39.10
CA PRO A 240 -10.16 49.27 40.29
C PRO A 240 -11.13 50.42 40.00
N ALA A 241 -12.30 50.41 40.65
CA ALA A 241 -13.30 51.47 40.52
C ALA A 241 -12.70 52.84 40.87
N GLY A 242 -12.75 53.78 39.92
CA GLY A 242 -12.17 55.12 40.05
C GLY A 242 -10.94 55.39 39.18
N SER A 243 -10.48 54.43 38.36
CA SER A 243 -9.41 54.69 37.39
C SER A 243 -9.86 55.70 36.32
N PRO A 244 -8.99 56.65 35.90
CA PRO A 244 -9.30 57.54 34.78
C PRO A 244 -9.56 56.71 33.51
N PRO A 245 -10.41 57.20 32.59
CA PRO A 245 -10.70 56.48 31.35
C PRO A 245 -9.38 56.24 30.60
N ALA A 246 -9.16 54.99 30.20
CA ALA A 246 -7.92 54.57 29.52
C ALA A 246 -7.73 55.25 28.15
N LEU A 247 -8.77 55.89 27.61
CA LEU A 247 -8.78 56.58 26.33
C LEU A 247 -9.31 58.02 26.50
N PRO A 248 -8.74 59.01 25.77
CA PRO A 248 -9.27 60.36 25.74
C PRO A 248 -10.65 60.43 25.05
N ILE A 249 -11.51 61.35 25.48
CA ILE A 249 -12.91 61.49 25.04
C ILE A 249 -13.03 61.65 23.51
N TYR A 250 -12.02 62.23 22.86
CA TYR A 250 -11.99 62.42 21.41
C TYR A 250 -12.04 61.09 20.63
N ASP A 251 -11.37 60.04 21.10
CA ASP A 251 -11.31 58.73 20.44
C ASP A 251 -12.60 57.89 20.63
N ALA A 252 -13.42 58.26 21.62
CA ALA A 252 -14.74 57.66 21.85
C ALA A 252 -15.83 58.25 20.91
N MET A 253 -15.58 59.43 20.34
CA MET A 253 -16.51 60.18 19.48
C MET A 253 -16.20 60.04 17.98
N ALA A 254 -15.11 59.35 17.61
CA ALA A 254 -14.75 59.14 16.21
C ALA A 254 -15.69 58.13 15.53
N PRO A 255 -16.20 58.42 14.31
CA PRO A 255 -16.92 57.44 13.50
C PRO A 255 -16.06 56.18 13.33
N GLY A 256 -16.63 55.00 13.62
CA GLY A 256 -15.91 53.74 13.48
C GLY A 256 -15.42 53.53 12.04
N PRO A 257 -14.26 52.86 11.83
CA PRO A 257 -13.78 52.58 10.49
C PRO A 257 -14.81 51.72 9.75
N SER A 258 -15.22 52.15 8.56
CA SER A 258 -16.06 51.36 7.66
C SER A 258 -15.39 50.01 7.40
N LEU A 259 -16.16 48.92 7.44
CA LEU A 259 -15.72 47.57 7.08
C LEU A 259 -14.83 47.63 5.83
N ALA A 260 -13.56 47.29 5.99
CA ALA A 260 -12.64 47.19 4.86
C ALA A 260 -13.15 46.10 3.90
N PRO A 261 -13.03 46.28 2.57
CA PRO A 261 -13.36 45.24 1.61
C PRO A 261 -12.47 44.01 1.83
N ALA A 262 -13.02 42.82 1.59
CA ALA A 262 -12.28 41.57 1.68
C ALA A 262 -10.96 41.62 0.88
N PRO A 263 -9.88 40.98 1.35
CA PRO A 263 -8.59 40.99 0.66
C PRO A 263 -8.71 40.32 -0.71
N ALA A 264 -8.25 40.99 -1.76
CA ALA A 264 -8.12 40.40 -3.08
C ALA A 264 -7.05 39.28 -3.07
N PRO A 265 -7.26 38.17 -3.80
CA PRO A 265 -6.27 37.10 -3.93
C PRO A 265 -4.94 37.64 -4.48
N GLY A 266 -3.85 37.45 -3.72
CA GLY A 266 -2.52 37.89 -4.13
C GLY A 266 -1.93 37.01 -5.25
N PRO A 267 -1.06 37.56 -6.11
CA PRO A 267 -0.41 36.79 -7.16
C PRO A 267 0.63 35.83 -6.58
N GLY A 268 0.56 34.56 -6.99
CA GLY A 268 1.37 33.46 -6.48
C GLY A 268 2.88 33.67 -6.64
N GLY A 269 3.63 33.36 -5.57
CA GLY A 269 5.08 33.44 -5.53
C GLY A 269 5.82 32.27 -6.22
N PRO A 270 7.16 32.34 -6.36
CA PRO A 270 7.99 31.42 -7.16
C PRO A 270 8.11 29.99 -6.62
N ARG A 271 7.56 29.71 -5.44
CA ARG A 271 7.43 28.37 -4.86
C ARG A 271 5.95 28.15 -4.56
N HIS A 272 5.27 27.41 -5.43
CA HIS A 272 3.88 27.04 -5.24
C HIS A 272 3.79 26.02 -4.10
N HIS A 273 3.63 26.52 -2.87
CA HIS A 273 3.11 25.70 -1.79
C HIS A 273 1.63 25.48 -2.09
N PHE A 274 1.29 24.27 -2.52
CA PHE A 274 -0.07 23.88 -2.83
C PHE A 274 -0.83 23.76 -1.52
N ASN A 275 -1.79 24.65 -1.28
CA ASN A 275 -2.57 24.64 -0.06
C ASN A 275 -3.85 23.83 -0.29
N GLY A 276 -3.81 22.56 0.10
CA GLY A 276 -4.97 21.68 -0.01
C GLY A 276 -6.12 22.06 0.90
N GLU A 277 -5.88 22.74 2.03
CA GLU A 277 -6.96 23.22 2.91
C GLU A 277 -7.83 24.28 2.21
N SER A 278 -7.21 25.19 1.45
CA SER A 278 -7.98 26.14 0.64
C SER A 278 -8.81 25.45 -0.44
N GLN A 279 -8.29 24.37 -1.03
CA GLN A 279 -9.04 23.62 -2.04
C GLN A 279 -10.23 22.89 -1.46
N VAL A 280 -10.07 22.27 -0.30
CA VAL A 280 -11.19 21.63 0.41
C VAL A 280 -12.23 22.68 0.78
N LYS A 281 -11.82 23.88 1.17
CA LYS A 281 -12.77 24.99 1.41
C LYS A 281 -13.52 25.41 0.15
N ASP A 282 -12.83 25.54 -0.98
CA ASP A 282 -13.44 25.90 -2.27
C ASP A 282 -14.40 24.78 -2.76
N PHE A 283 -14.03 23.52 -2.53
CA PHE A 283 -14.86 22.34 -2.73
C PHE A 283 -16.16 22.40 -1.90
N ILE A 284 -16.06 22.61 -0.58
CA ILE A 284 -17.23 22.71 0.31
C ILE A 284 -18.12 23.87 -0.12
N GLN A 285 -17.52 25.01 -0.47
CA GLN A 285 -18.27 26.15 -0.98
C GLN A 285 -18.98 25.81 -2.29
N THR A 286 -18.33 25.05 -3.19
CA THR A 286 -18.93 24.60 -4.45
C THR A 286 -20.13 23.69 -4.22
N LEU A 287 -20.05 22.74 -3.27
CA LEU A 287 -21.19 21.89 -2.89
C LEU A 287 -22.39 22.71 -2.41
N LEU A 288 -22.15 23.71 -1.55
CA LEU A 288 -23.20 24.60 -1.06
C LEU A 288 -23.82 25.46 -2.17
N HIS A 289 -23.04 25.83 -3.19
CA HIS A 289 -23.54 26.61 -4.34
C HIS A 289 -24.28 25.74 -5.36
N TYR A 290 -23.83 24.50 -5.56
CA TYR A 290 -24.47 23.53 -6.45
C TYR A 290 -25.87 23.18 -5.94
N GLY A 291 -26.00 22.99 -4.61
CA GLY A 291 -27.24 22.66 -3.94
C GLY A 291 -27.57 21.16 -4.03
N GLY A 292 -28.33 20.63 -3.06
CA GLY A 292 -28.66 19.21 -2.99
C GLY A 292 -27.59 18.31 -2.36
N TYR A 293 -26.50 18.90 -1.85
CA TYR A 293 -25.43 18.24 -1.10
C TYR A 293 -25.09 19.00 0.20
N ASN A 294 -26.05 19.72 0.76
CA ASN A 294 -25.87 20.56 1.94
C ASN A 294 -25.58 19.71 3.18
N GLU A 295 -26.24 18.55 3.31
CA GLU A 295 -26.03 17.66 4.45
C GLU A 295 -24.58 17.15 4.48
N MET A 296 -24.04 16.79 3.32
CA MET A 296 -22.63 16.40 3.22
C MET A 296 -21.69 17.58 3.52
N ALA A 297 -21.98 18.76 2.97
CA ALA A 297 -21.18 19.95 3.23
C ALA A 297 -21.16 20.31 4.73
N ASP A 298 -22.31 20.23 5.40
CA ASP A 298 -22.46 20.47 6.83
C ASP A 298 -21.72 19.42 7.67
N ILE A 299 -21.78 18.14 7.28
CA ILE A 299 -21.00 17.07 7.90
C ILE A 299 -19.50 17.36 7.76
N LEU A 300 -19.02 17.77 6.60
CA LEU A 300 -17.60 18.11 6.38
C LEU A 300 -17.15 19.32 7.19
N VAL A 301 -18.02 20.31 7.38
CA VAL A 301 -17.73 21.50 8.21
C VAL A 301 -17.74 21.16 9.70
N ASN A 302 -18.69 20.33 10.15
CA ASN A 302 -18.80 19.93 11.55
C ASN A 302 -17.68 18.96 11.95
N LEU A 303 -17.38 17.98 11.08
CA LEU A 303 -16.27 17.04 11.22
C LEU A 303 -14.97 17.69 10.73
N THR A 304 -14.54 18.74 11.43
CA THR A 304 -13.33 19.50 11.10
C THR A 304 -12.08 18.61 10.95
N SER A 305 -12.03 17.45 11.61
CA SER A 305 -10.98 16.44 11.45
C SER A 305 -10.88 15.92 10.02
N LEU A 306 -12.00 15.54 9.40
CA LEU A 306 -12.04 14.92 8.07
C LEU A 306 -11.66 15.93 6.98
N ALA A 307 -12.23 17.13 7.00
CA ALA A 307 -11.86 18.19 6.06
C ALA A 307 -10.37 18.56 6.15
N THR A 308 -9.82 18.59 7.37
CA THR A 308 -8.39 18.84 7.59
C THR A 308 -7.53 17.69 7.07
N GLU A 309 -7.94 16.44 7.26
CA GLU A 309 -7.24 15.26 6.72
C GLU A 309 -7.22 15.27 5.19
N MET A 310 -8.36 15.56 4.54
CA MET A 310 -8.41 15.73 3.08
C MET A 310 -7.48 16.84 2.61
N GLY A 311 -7.51 17.99 3.28
CA GLY A 311 -6.65 19.13 2.94
C GLY A 311 -5.17 18.79 3.04
N LYS A 312 -4.80 17.99 4.05
CA LYS A 312 -3.43 17.49 4.22
C LYS A 312 -3.04 16.50 3.13
N LEU A 313 -3.88 15.51 2.81
CA LEU A 313 -3.63 14.54 1.74
C LEU A 313 -3.38 15.25 0.41
N VAL A 314 -4.25 16.21 0.09
CA VAL A 314 -4.17 17.01 -1.14
C VAL A 314 -2.91 17.90 -1.15
N SER A 315 -2.52 18.47 0.00
CA SER A 315 -1.27 19.24 0.15
C SER A 315 -0.01 18.39 0.00
N GLU A 316 -0.04 17.14 0.47
CA GLU A 316 1.04 16.16 0.29
C GLU A 316 1.15 15.64 -1.15
N GLY A 317 0.16 15.97 -1.98
CA GLY A 317 0.14 15.68 -3.40
C GLY A 317 -0.66 14.43 -3.77
N TYR A 318 -1.40 13.85 -2.83
CA TYR A 318 -2.37 12.81 -3.13
C TYR A 318 -3.53 13.37 -3.93
N VAL A 319 -4.22 12.46 -4.62
CA VAL A 319 -5.36 12.76 -5.46
C VAL A 319 -6.52 11.89 -4.99
N ILE A 320 -7.69 12.50 -4.83
CA ILE A 320 -8.85 11.84 -4.23
C ILE A 320 -10.11 12.09 -5.07
N THR A 321 -11.02 11.12 -5.04
CA THR A 321 -12.38 11.24 -5.55
C THR A 321 -13.35 11.14 -4.38
N VAL A 322 -14.30 12.06 -4.31
CA VAL A 322 -15.36 12.08 -3.30
C VAL A 322 -16.67 11.70 -3.98
N LEU A 323 -17.28 10.61 -3.53
CA LEU A 323 -18.64 10.22 -3.92
C LEU A 323 -19.63 10.94 -2.99
N ALA A 324 -20.24 12.02 -3.45
CA ALA A 324 -21.12 12.85 -2.66
C ALA A 324 -22.56 12.30 -2.69
N PRO A 325 -23.12 11.78 -1.58
CA PRO A 325 -24.53 11.40 -1.55
C PRO A 325 -25.42 12.64 -1.52
N ASN A 326 -26.50 12.60 -2.29
CA ASN A 326 -27.49 13.69 -2.30
C ASN A 326 -28.23 13.82 -0.96
N ASP A 327 -28.77 15.02 -0.72
CA ASP A 327 -29.53 15.35 0.49
C ASP A 327 -30.75 14.42 0.65
N GLU A 328 -31.37 13.99 -0.47
CA GLU A 328 -32.49 13.03 -0.44
C GLU A 328 -32.08 11.64 0.05
N ALA A 329 -30.87 11.16 -0.28
CA ALA A 329 -30.36 9.88 0.21
C ALA A 329 -29.94 9.99 1.67
N MET A 330 -29.30 11.09 2.06
CA MET A 330 -28.94 11.36 3.45
C MET A 330 -30.18 11.45 4.34
N ALA A 331 -31.28 12.03 3.86
CA ALA A 331 -32.54 12.09 4.58
C ALA A 331 -33.25 10.73 4.72
N LYS A 332 -32.95 9.75 3.85
CA LYS A 332 -33.50 8.38 3.94
C LYS A 332 -32.80 7.54 5.00
N LEU A 333 -31.65 7.97 5.52
CA LEU A 333 -30.96 7.26 6.58
C LEU A 333 -31.80 7.30 7.87
N THR A 334 -31.96 6.13 8.49
CA THR A 334 -32.67 6.05 9.77
C THR A 334 -31.89 6.81 10.84
N THR A 335 -32.58 7.56 11.70
CA THR A 335 -31.96 8.30 12.82
C THR A 335 -31.08 7.40 13.69
N ASP A 336 -31.40 6.12 13.75
CA ASP A 336 -30.69 5.10 14.52
C ASP A 336 -29.27 4.85 13.95
N GLN A 337 -29.08 4.87 12.63
CA GLN A 337 -27.77 4.69 11.97
C GLN A 337 -26.84 5.90 12.09
N LEU A 338 -27.40 7.10 12.29
CA LEU A 338 -26.64 8.33 12.53
C LEU A 338 -26.42 8.62 14.02
N SER A 339 -27.12 7.90 14.91
CA SER A 339 -27.07 8.13 16.36
C SER A 339 -25.81 7.57 17.03
N GLU A 340 -25.12 6.63 16.37
CA GLU A 340 -23.85 6.10 16.87
C GLU A 340 -22.74 7.16 16.81
N PRO A 341 -22.03 7.43 17.92
CA PRO A 341 -20.95 8.41 17.93
C PRO A 341 -19.82 7.95 16.99
N GLY A 342 -19.61 8.70 15.91
CA GLY A 342 -18.59 8.42 14.88
C GLY A 342 -19.10 7.67 13.64
N ALA A 343 -20.38 7.28 13.59
CA ALA A 343 -21.00 6.74 12.38
C ALA A 343 -20.97 7.69 11.16
N PRO A 344 -21.29 9.00 11.27
CA PRO A 344 -21.25 9.89 10.10
C PRO A 344 -19.83 10.03 9.54
N GLU A 345 -18.81 10.02 10.40
CA GLU A 345 -17.42 9.95 9.96
C GLU A 345 -17.17 8.67 9.15
N GLN A 346 -17.46 7.49 9.71
CA GLN A 346 -17.21 6.20 9.07
C GLN A 346 -17.88 6.09 7.70
N ILE A 347 -19.13 6.55 7.58
CA ILE A 347 -19.86 6.60 6.33
C ILE A 347 -19.10 7.47 5.32
N MET A 348 -18.67 8.67 5.71
CA MET A 348 -17.92 9.55 4.81
C MET A 348 -16.58 8.99 4.34
N TYR A 349 -15.84 8.28 5.19
CA TYR A 349 -14.61 7.63 4.73
C TYR A 349 -14.84 6.55 3.65
N TYR A 350 -15.99 5.89 3.66
CA TYR A 350 -16.34 4.90 2.64
C TYR A 350 -16.67 5.55 1.29
N HIS A 351 -17.03 6.84 1.30
CA HIS A 351 -17.32 7.62 0.10
C HIS A 351 -16.08 8.29 -0.52
N ILE A 352 -14.89 8.13 0.07
CA ILE A 352 -13.64 8.72 -0.42
C ILE A 352 -12.75 7.64 -1.03
N ILE A 353 -12.43 7.80 -2.32
CA ILE A 353 -11.53 6.94 -3.08
C ILE A 353 -10.18 7.66 -3.22
N PRO A 354 -9.04 7.04 -2.86
CA PRO A 354 -7.71 7.65 -2.94
C PRO A 354 -7.11 7.58 -4.35
N GLU A 355 -7.93 7.82 -5.37
CA GLU A 355 -7.55 7.88 -6.78
C GLU A 355 -8.28 9.03 -7.45
N TYR A 356 -7.71 9.59 -8.53
CA TYR A 356 -8.43 10.55 -9.38
C TYR A 356 -9.35 9.81 -10.34
N GLN A 357 -10.64 10.01 -10.20
CA GLN A 357 -11.64 9.42 -11.07
C GLN A 357 -12.63 10.51 -11.48
N THR A 358 -12.61 10.83 -12.78
CA THR A 358 -13.65 11.61 -13.46
C THR A 358 -14.76 10.68 -13.93
N GLU A 359 -15.92 11.23 -14.30
CA GLU A 359 -17.00 10.46 -14.91
C GLU A 359 -16.50 9.62 -16.10
N GLU A 360 -15.79 10.26 -17.04
CA GLU A 360 -15.28 9.60 -18.23
C GLU A 360 -14.35 8.42 -17.89
N SER A 361 -13.49 8.59 -16.88
CA SER A 361 -12.58 7.54 -16.43
C SER A 361 -13.35 6.34 -15.88
N MET A 362 -14.34 6.59 -15.01
CA MET A 362 -15.14 5.53 -14.40
C MET A 362 -15.98 4.80 -15.43
N TYR A 363 -16.68 5.53 -16.30
CA TYR A 363 -17.50 4.94 -17.35
C TYR A 363 -16.66 4.09 -18.31
N ASN A 364 -15.49 4.58 -18.73
CA ASN A 364 -14.59 3.83 -19.59
C ASN A 364 -14.03 2.57 -18.92
N ALA A 365 -13.68 2.64 -17.64
CA ALA A 365 -13.16 1.50 -16.89
C ALA A 365 -14.23 0.40 -16.78
N VAL A 366 -15.42 0.79 -16.35
CA VAL A 366 -16.52 -0.15 -16.12
C VAL A 366 -17.01 -0.77 -17.44
N ARG A 367 -17.09 0.01 -18.53
CA ARG A 367 -17.44 -0.52 -19.86
C ARG A 367 -16.42 -1.53 -20.41
N ARG A 368 -15.14 -1.37 -20.06
CA ARG A 368 -14.06 -2.27 -20.51
C ARG A 368 -13.96 -3.53 -19.67
N PHE A 369 -14.10 -3.41 -18.36
CA PHE A 369 -13.85 -4.50 -17.42
C PHE A 369 -15.14 -5.11 -16.84
N GLY A 370 -16.30 -4.53 -17.14
CA GLY A 370 -17.63 -4.90 -16.64
C GLY A 370 -17.84 -4.53 -15.17
N LYS A 371 -16.90 -4.94 -14.31
CA LYS A 371 -16.93 -4.71 -12.87
C LYS A 371 -15.55 -4.26 -12.39
N VAL A 372 -15.49 -3.10 -11.75
CA VAL A 372 -14.26 -2.49 -11.23
C VAL A 372 -14.39 -2.32 -9.73
N SER A 373 -13.31 -2.48 -8.98
CA SER A 373 -13.30 -2.24 -7.53
C SER A 373 -12.32 -1.12 -7.20
N TYR A 374 -12.81 -0.08 -6.53
CA TYR A 374 -12.02 1.03 -6.01
C TYR A 374 -11.73 0.81 -4.53
N ASP A 375 -10.50 1.14 -4.14
CA ASP A 375 -10.13 1.20 -2.73
C ASP A 375 -10.75 2.43 -2.07
N THR A 376 -11.19 2.31 -0.82
CA THR A 376 -11.64 3.48 -0.04
C THR A 376 -10.56 3.92 0.93
N LEU A 377 -10.68 5.13 1.49
CA LEU A 377 -9.67 5.70 2.37
C LEU A 377 -9.47 4.86 3.67
N ARG A 378 -10.49 4.12 4.12
CA ARG A 378 -10.37 3.12 5.20
C ARG A 378 -10.26 1.70 4.64
N LEU A 379 -9.06 1.11 4.73
CA LEU A 379 -8.84 -0.31 4.51
C LEU A 379 -9.54 -1.14 5.62
N PRO A 380 -10.14 -2.30 5.31
CA PRO A 380 -10.05 -3.08 4.06
C PRO A 380 -11.23 -2.85 3.09
N HIS A 381 -12.01 -1.78 3.24
CA HIS A 381 -13.26 -1.62 2.48
C HIS A 381 -12.99 -1.18 1.03
N LYS A 382 -13.72 -1.80 0.09
CA LYS A 382 -13.70 -1.47 -1.33
C LYS A 382 -15.10 -1.11 -1.80
N VAL A 383 -15.20 -0.17 -2.73
CA VAL A 383 -16.44 0.18 -3.43
C VAL A 383 -16.38 -0.43 -4.82
N VAL A 384 -17.37 -1.24 -5.16
CA VAL A 384 -17.49 -1.85 -6.48
C VAL A 384 -18.28 -0.92 -7.39
N ALA A 385 -17.84 -0.77 -8.63
CA ALA A 385 -18.54 -0.05 -9.69
C ALA A 385 -18.88 -1.00 -10.85
N GLN A 386 -20.11 -0.90 -11.37
CA GLN A 386 -20.66 -1.69 -12.47
C GLN A 386 -21.50 -0.82 -13.41
N GLU A 387 -21.56 -1.18 -14.70
CA GLU A 387 -22.36 -0.46 -15.69
C GLU A 387 -23.81 -0.92 -15.53
N ALA A 388 -24.71 0.03 -15.29
CA ALA A 388 -26.13 -0.22 -15.19
C ALA A 388 -26.90 0.96 -15.80
N ASP A 389 -27.89 0.67 -16.64
CA ASP A 389 -28.82 1.66 -17.20
C ASP A 389 -28.15 2.85 -17.93
N GLY A 390 -26.94 2.64 -18.47
CA GLY A 390 -26.17 3.66 -19.17
C GLY A 390 -25.38 4.62 -18.27
N SER A 391 -25.36 4.38 -16.96
CA SER A 391 -24.54 5.10 -15.98
C SER A 391 -23.66 4.15 -15.15
N VAL A 392 -22.85 4.72 -14.27
CA VAL A 392 -22.02 3.95 -13.33
C VAL A 392 -22.80 3.74 -12.05
N LYS A 393 -22.92 2.49 -11.63
CA LYS A 393 -23.56 2.08 -10.38
C LYS A 393 -22.51 1.61 -9.38
N PHE A 394 -22.51 2.20 -8.21
CA PHE A 394 -21.62 1.89 -7.09
C PHE A 394 -22.32 1.01 -6.06
N GLY A 395 -21.57 0.12 -5.41
CA GLY A 395 -22.07 -0.78 -4.35
C GLY A 395 -22.60 -2.12 -4.88
N ASN A 396 -23.10 -2.94 -3.96
CA ASN A 396 -23.59 -4.29 -4.24
C ASN A 396 -25.01 -4.47 -3.68
N GLY A 397 -25.90 -5.09 -4.47
CA GLY A 397 -27.24 -5.46 -4.00
C GLY A 397 -28.19 -4.27 -3.85
N ASP A 398 -28.95 -4.25 -2.76
CA ASP A 398 -30.00 -3.25 -2.49
C ASP A 398 -29.44 -1.90 -1.97
N GLU A 399 -28.19 -1.88 -1.46
CA GLU A 399 -27.48 -0.68 -1.00
C GLU A 399 -26.53 -0.14 -2.08
N SER A 400 -27.06 0.01 -3.28
CA SER A 400 -26.33 0.53 -4.44
C SER A 400 -26.74 1.96 -4.78
N ALA A 401 -25.81 2.76 -5.27
CA ALA A 401 -26.05 4.14 -5.68
C ALA A 401 -25.63 4.35 -7.14
N TYR A 402 -26.43 5.07 -7.91
CA TYR A 402 -26.10 5.50 -9.26
C TYR A 402 -25.34 6.82 -9.23
N LEU A 403 -24.41 6.97 -10.17
CA LEU A 403 -23.83 8.26 -10.53
C LEU A 403 -24.94 9.15 -11.11
N PHE A 404 -25.23 10.24 -10.41
CA PHE A 404 -26.32 11.15 -10.74
C PHE A 404 -25.78 12.47 -11.30
N ASP A 405 -24.97 13.18 -10.53
CA ASP A 405 -24.35 14.44 -10.94
C ASP A 405 -22.84 14.26 -11.14
N PRO A 406 -22.37 14.07 -12.38
CA PRO A 406 -20.96 13.89 -12.64
C PRO A 406 -20.17 15.19 -12.50
N ASP A 407 -18.90 15.06 -12.07
CA ASP A 407 -17.89 16.11 -12.10
C ASP A 407 -18.32 17.46 -11.46
N ILE A 408 -19.03 17.41 -10.32
CA ILE A 408 -19.50 18.61 -9.56
C ILE A 408 -18.34 19.57 -9.25
N TYR A 409 -17.18 19.00 -8.92
CA TYR A 409 -15.95 19.74 -8.69
C TYR A 409 -14.77 18.94 -9.21
N THR A 410 -13.94 19.58 -10.04
CA THR A 410 -12.71 18.98 -10.57
C THR A 410 -11.60 20.02 -10.56
N ASP A 411 -10.51 19.72 -9.86
CA ASP A 411 -9.34 20.61 -9.77
C ASP A 411 -8.02 19.86 -10.08
N GLY A 412 -8.11 18.67 -10.67
CA GLY A 412 -6.95 17.82 -10.98
C GLY A 412 -6.35 17.10 -9.76
N ARG A 413 -6.73 17.47 -8.53
CA ARG A 413 -6.40 16.74 -7.29
C ARG A 413 -7.60 16.25 -6.50
N ILE A 414 -8.74 16.91 -6.65
CA ILE A 414 -10.00 16.49 -6.04
C ILE A 414 -10.99 16.40 -7.19
N SER A 415 -11.66 15.27 -7.30
CA SER A 415 -12.85 15.08 -8.14
C SER A 415 -14.04 14.76 -7.24
N VAL A 416 -15.21 15.33 -7.55
CA VAL A 416 -16.43 15.12 -6.77
C VAL A 416 -17.51 14.62 -7.69
N GLN A 417 -18.14 13.52 -7.29
CA GLN A 417 -19.12 12.78 -8.08
C GLN A 417 -20.38 12.63 -7.24
N GLY A 418 -21.50 13.20 -7.69
CA GLY A 418 -22.78 13.10 -7.02
C GLY A 418 -23.42 11.74 -7.23
N ILE A 419 -23.88 11.11 -6.15
CA ILE A 419 -24.57 9.82 -6.16
C ILE A 419 -25.93 9.92 -5.47
N ASP A 420 -26.89 9.09 -5.90
CA ASP A 420 -28.29 9.12 -5.45
C ASP A 420 -28.60 8.25 -4.22
N GLY A 421 -27.56 7.68 -3.59
CA GLY A 421 -27.66 6.73 -2.50
C GLY A 421 -26.44 6.80 -1.57
N VAL A 422 -26.61 6.39 -0.33
CA VAL A 422 -25.52 6.30 0.64
C VAL A 422 -24.92 4.90 0.60
N LEU A 423 -23.60 4.82 0.43
CA LEU A 423 -22.87 3.57 0.36
C LEU A 423 -22.46 3.09 1.75
N PHE A 424 -22.56 1.79 2.00
CA PHE A 424 -22.15 1.15 3.24
C PHE A 424 -21.09 0.06 3.01
N PRO A 425 -20.14 -0.10 3.95
CA PRO A 425 -19.23 -1.24 3.89
C PRO A 425 -20.02 -2.54 4.09
N LEU A 426 -19.69 -3.56 3.29
CA LEU A 426 -20.27 -4.89 3.44
C LEU A 426 -19.87 -5.49 4.79
N ASN A 427 -20.81 -5.51 5.74
CA ASN A 427 -20.67 -6.28 6.99
C ASN A 427 -20.75 -7.78 6.67
N GLU A 428 -19.96 -8.60 7.36
CA GLU A 428 -19.85 -10.05 7.09
C GLU A 428 -21.19 -10.81 7.24
N GLU A 429 -22.20 -10.22 7.87
CA GLU A 429 -23.54 -10.78 8.03
C GLU A 429 -24.34 -10.86 6.70
N THR A 430 -24.07 -9.98 5.73
CA THR A 430 -24.84 -9.91 4.47
C THR A 430 -24.38 -10.92 3.41
N LYS A 431 -23.25 -11.62 3.63
CA LYS A 431 -22.81 -12.73 2.77
C LYS A 431 -23.79 -13.90 2.74
N GLN A 432 -24.58 -14.10 3.80
CA GLN A 432 -25.51 -15.24 3.86
C GLN A 432 -26.85 -15.01 3.15
N VAL A 433 -27.25 -13.78 2.84
CA VAL A 433 -28.58 -13.49 2.26
C VAL A 433 -28.54 -13.28 0.75
N SER A 434 -27.40 -12.84 0.19
CA SER A 434 -27.28 -12.52 -1.24
C SER A 434 -26.91 -13.72 -2.12
N GLU A 435 -26.33 -14.79 -1.56
CA GLU A 435 -26.00 -16.01 -2.33
C GLU A 435 -27.20 -16.98 -2.48
N THR A 436 -28.30 -16.80 -1.75
CA THR A 436 -29.43 -17.76 -1.76
C THR A 436 -30.62 -17.39 -2.67
N LYS A 437 -30.58 -16.26 -3.40
CA LYS A 437 -31.73 -15.82 -4.23
C LYS A 437 -31.49 -15.75 -5.73
N THR A 438 -30.36 -16.24 -6.23
CA THR A 438 -30.09 -16.28 -7.68
C THR A 438 -29.76 -17.69 -8.16
N ASP A 439 -30.68 -18.61 -7.93
CA ASP A 439 -30.79 -19.81 -8.78
C ASP A 439 -32.14 -20.48 -8.54
N GLN A 440 -33.14 -20.06 -9.31
CA GLN A 440 -34.15 -20.95 -9.90
C GLN A 440 -35.08 -20.16 -10.81
N SER A 441 -34.68 -20.05 -12.08
CA SER A 441 -35.67 -19.93 -13.16
C SER A 441 -35.42 -21.02 -14.20
N SER A 442 -36.50 -21.75 -14.47
CA SER A 442 -36.72 -22.71 -15.55
C SER A 442 -36.01 -24.07 -15.47
N TRP A 443 -36.73 -25.07 -14.94
CA TRP A 443 -36.85 -26.34 -15.65
C TRP A 443 -38.21 -26.99 -15.44
N SER A 444 -38.56 -27.76 -16.46
CA SER A 444 -39.87 -28.19 -16.92
C SER A 444 -40.65 -29.10 -15.97
N LYS A 445 -41.97 -28.91 -16.00
CA LYS A 445 -42.98 -29.78 -15.37
C LYS A 445 -42.86 -31.22 -15.89
N VAL A 446 -42.65 -32.17 -14.98
CA VAL A 446 -43.21 -33.53 -15.10
C VAL A 446 -43.84 -33.91 -13.75
N ALA A 447 -45.13 -34.24 -13.81
CA ALA A 447 -46.00 -34.45 -12.68
C ALA A 447 -45.90 -35.87 -12.10
N VAL A 448 -45.87 -36.00 -10.77
CA VAL A 448 -46.29 -37.22 -10.08
C VAL A 448 -47.16 -36.86 -8.87
N LYS A 449 -48.38 -37.42 -8.85
CA LYS A 449 -49.42 -37.26 -7.82
C LYS A 449 -49.07 -38.01 -6.53
N PRO A 450 -49.61 -37.61 -5.36
CA PRO A 450 -49.31 -38.23 -4.08
C PRO A 450 -50.20 -39.47 -3.83
N ARG A 451 -49.70 -40.46 -3.09
CA ARG A 451 -50.54 -41.49 -2.47
C ARG A 451 -50.40 -41.46 -0.95
N ARG A 452 -51.54 -41.25 -0.31
CA ARG A 452 -51.78 -41.13 1.12
C ARG A 452 -52.36 -42.45 1.63
N GLY A 453 -51.68 -43.08 2.59
CA GLY A 453 -52.29 -43.66 3.78
C GLY A 453 -52.72 -45.14 3.82
N LYS A 454 -52.59 -45.65 5.05
CA LYS A 454 -53.26 -46.76 5.76
C LYS A 454 -52.60 -48.15 5.84
N LEU A 455 -52.03 -48.39 7.02
CA LEU A 455 -52.45 -49.34 8.07
C LEU A 455 -52.74 -50.82 7.73
N LEU A 456 -52.06 -51.65 8.54
CA LEU A 456 -52.51 -52.88 9.23
C LEU A 456 -52.25 -54.25 8.58
N GLU A 457 -51.87 -55.19 9.47
CA GLU A 457 -51.96 -56.66 9.42
C GLU A 457 -51.01 -57.43 8.48
N VAL A 458 -50.55 -58.64 8.75
CA VAL A 458 -50.58 -59.60 9.88
C VAL A 458 -49.56 -60.69 9.54
N ALA A 459 -49.06 -61.33 10.59
CA ALA A 459 -48.27 -62.57 10.70
C ALA A 459 -48.13 -63.56 9.52
N CYS A 460 -46.90 -64.07 9.38
CA CYS A 460 -46.44 -65.47 9.21
C CYS A 460 -45.08 -65.40 8.52
N GLY A 461 -44.00 -66.08 8.92
CA GLY A 461 -43.86 -67.30 9.70
C GLY A 461 -42.76 -68.13 9.03
N MET A 462 -41.91 -68.78 9.84
CA MET A 462 -40.97 -69.85 9.46
C MET A 462 -39.68 -69.41 8.73
N LEU A 463 -38.50 -70.00 8.94
CA LEU A 463 -37.89 -70.92 9.91
C LEU A 463 -36.44 -71.13 9.42
N GLY A 464 -35.48 -71.21 10.35
CA GLY A 464 -34.20 -71.90 10.16
C GLY A 464 -33.07 -71.08 9.50
N ALA A 465 -31.81 -71.16 9.92
CA ALA A 465 -31.19 -71.99 10.93
C ALA A 465 -29.82 -71.41 11.37
N PHE A 466 -29.50 -71.72 12.62
CA PHE A 466 -28.30 -71.55 13.45
C PHE A 466 -26.90 -71.61 12.80
N CYS A 467 -26.04 -70.64 13.20
CA CYS A 467 -24.77 -70.72 13.98
C CYS A 467 -23.98 -72.05 14.06
N PRO A 468 -22.66 -72.05 14.38
CA PRO A 468 -21.95 -71.18 15.34
C PRO A 468 -21.22 -69.97 14.76
#